data_AF-A0A2M6WZK6-F1
#
_entry.id   AF-A0A2M6WZK6-F1
#
_cell.length_a   1.000
_cell.length_b   1.000
_cell.length_c   1.000
_cell.angle_alpha   90.00
_cell.angle_beta   90.00
_cell.angle_gamma   90.00
#
_symmetry.space_group_name_H-M   'P 1'
#
loop_
_entity.id
_entity.type
_entity.pdbx_description
1 polymer ?
#
loop_
_entity_poly.entity_id
_entity_poly.type
_entity_poly.pdbx_seq_one_letter_code
_entity_poly.pdbx_strand_id
1 'polypeptide(L)'
;MSLASLYSDPVCSPGFLFLNVCAPPRAGRSFQMLSRLARTRGLPNNLHAISVGTHGGVSNALDGGSAHALEDNAFMRALPNMTIVYPGDAAEMRAVLPAAVGCEGPVYLRLYREPTPVFSEAWALFEIGKARIIREGRDVTLIGTGPHAAYALEAAEL
;
A
#
# COMPACT_ATOMS: atom_id res chain seq x y z
N MET A 1 8.81 -5.37 25.49
CA MET A 1 10.04 -5.60 24.71
C MET A 1 10.07 -4.52 23.63
N SER A 2 10.85 -3.46 23.80
CA SER A 2 10.75 -2.26 22.97
C SER A 2 11.32 -2.51 21.57
N LEU A 3 10.61 -2.02 20.55
CA LEU A 3 10.94 -2.13 19.12
C LEU A 3 12.30 -1.55 18.71
N ALA A 4 13.06 -0.99 19.65
CA ALA A 4 14.34 -0.32 19.39
C ALA A 4 15.56 -1.26 19.47
N SER A 5 15.48 -2.43 20.13
CA SER A 5 16.68 -3.28 20.33
C SER A 5 16.98 -4.25 19.19
N LEU A 6 16.12 -4.35 18.18
CA LEU A 6 16.34 -5.15 16.96
C LEU A 6 17.13 -4.38 15.88
N TYR A 7 17.55 -3.15 16.17
CA TYR A 7 18.19 -2.23 15.21
C TYR A 7 19.70 -2.42 15.04
N SER A 8 20.34 -3.32 15.80
CA SER A 8 21.81 -3.36 15.95
C SER A 8 22.52 -4.60 15.37
N ASP A 9 21.80 -5.56 14.76
CA ASP A 9 22.45 -6.76 14.22
C ASP A 9 22.72 -6.63 12.70
N PRO A 10 23.99 -6.57 12.26
CA PRO A 10 24.38 -6.24 10.89
C PRO A 10 24.40 -7.46 9.93
N VAL A 11 23.72 -8.57 10.25
CA VAL A 11 23.97 -9.87 9.59
C VAL A 11 22.93 -10.26 8.51
N CYS A 12 21.84 -9.51 8.30
CA CYS A 12 20.79 -9.93 7.35
C CYS A 12 20.51 -8.92 6.23
N SER A 13 21.12 -9.16 5.06
CA SER A 13 20.48 -8.98 3.76
C SER A 13 20.11 -10.37 3.21
N PRO A 14 18.96 -10.63 2.55
CA PRO A 14 17.89 -9.74 2.06
C PRO A 14 16.53 -9.97 2.76
N GLY A 15 15.62 -8.99 2.76
CA GLY A 15 14.18 -9.23 2.99
C GLY A 15 13.67 -9.15 4.43
N PHE A 16 13.99 -8.09 5.19
CA PHE A 16 13.41 -7.90 6.52
C PHE A 16 11.97 -7.35 6.44
N LEU A 17 10.97 -8.25 6.43
CA LEU A 17 9.55 -7.90 6.44
C LEU A 17 9.16 -7.24 7.78
N PHE A 18 9.20 -5.91 7.84
CA PHE A 18 8.67 -5.17 8.99
C PHE A 18 7.18 -4.85 8.81
N LEU A 19 6.31 -5.78 9.23
CA LEU A 19 4.86 -5.62 9.14
C LEU A 19 4.34 -4.65 10.22
N ASN A 20 4.34 -3.35 9.92
CA ASN A 20 3.70 -2.35 10.75
C ASN A 20 2.25 -2.14 10.31
N VAL A 21 1.30 -2.47 11.19
CA VAL A 21 -0.12 -2.16 11.00
C VAL A 21 -0.36 -0.70 11.38
N CYS A 22 -0.43 0.16 10.38
CA CYS A 22 -0.66 1.59 10.61
C CYS A 22 -2.17 1.90 10.58
N ALA A 23 -2.75 2.13 11.74
CA ALA A 23 -4.06 2.78 11.85
C ALA A 23 -3.91 4.31 11.58
N PRO A 24 -4.90 4.97 10.95
CA PRO A 24 -4.90 6.38 10.56
C PRO A 24 -4.26 7.36 11.57
N PRO A 25 -4.64 7.39 12.86
CA PRO A 25 -4.06 8.34 13.82
C PRO A 25 -2.58 8.05 14.17
N ARG A 26 -2.01 6.95 13.68
CA ARG A 26 -0.60 6.56 13.88
C ARG A 26 0.25 6.73 12.62
N ALA A 27 -0.33 7.24 11.52
CA ALA A 27 0.39 7.50 10.28
C ALA A 27 1.54 8.49 10.50
N GLY A 28 1.33 9.57 11.26
CA GLY A 28 2.39 10.56 11.54
C GLY A 28 3.59 10.01 12.34
N ARG A 29 3.34 9.13 13.33
CA ARG A 29 4.43 8.49 14.11
C ARG A 29 5.16 7.43 13.29
N SER A 30 4.42 6.67 12.49
CA SER A 30 5.00 5.68 11.57
C SER A 30 5.76 6.35 10.43
N PHE A 31 5.33 7.53 9.98
CA PHE A 31 5.98 8.30 8.93
C PHE A 31 7.42 8.69 9.30
N GLN A 32 7.68 9.07 10.56
CA GLN A 32 9.04 9.39 10.99
C GLN A 32 9.96 8.16 11.04
N MET A 33 9.38 6.97 11.26
CA MET A 33 10.11 5.71 11.17
C MET A 33 10.34 5.32 9.71
N LEU A 34 9.31 5.41 8.86
CA LEU A 34 9.37 5.12 7.44
C LEU A 34 10.29 6.08 6.68
N SER A 35 10.36 7.35 7.07
CA SER A 35 11.26 8.33 6.47
C SER A 35 12.75 8.03 6.73
N ARG A 36 13.05 7.33 7.83
CA ARG A 36 14.41 6.83 8.07
C ARG A 36 14.76 5.65 7.16
N LEU A 37 13.78 4.83 6.82
CA LEU A 37 13.93 3.67 5.93
C LEU A 37 13.98 4.08 4.45
N ALA A 38 13.21 5.09 4.06
CA ALA A 38 13.08 5.65 2.71
C ALA A 38 14.32 6.41 2.18
N ARG A 39 15.46 6.33 2.86
CA ARG A 39 16.70 7.01 2.44
C ARG A 39 17.20 6.45 1.12
N THR A 40 17.99 7.26 0.39
CA THR A 40 18.44 7.03 -0.99
C THR A 40 18.80 5.57 -1.30
N ARG A 41 18.26 5.04 -2.41
CA ARG A 41 18.60 3.70 -2.93
C ARG A 41 20.12 3.52 -3.02
N GLY A 42 20.62 2.38 -2.55
CA GLY A 42 22.05 2.05 -2.58
C GLY A 42 22.86 2.49 -1.36
N LEU A 43 22.23 3.15 -0.37
CA LEU A 43 22.87 3.36 0.94
C LEU A 43 22.77 2.09 1.80
N PRO A 44 23.74 1.83 2.70
CA PRO A 44 23.75 0.65 3.59
C PRO A 44 22.53 0.55 4.53
N ASN A 45 21.73 1.61 4.63
CA ASN A 45 20.52 1.68 5.46
C ASN A 45 19.21 1.70 4.63
N ASN A 46 19.25 1.42 3.32
CA ASN A 46 18.05 1.26 2.50
C ASN A 46 17.43 -0.13 2.78
N LEU A 47 16.68 -0.21 3.87
CA LEU A 47 16.04 -1.44 4.31
C LEU A 47 14.73 -1.64 3.53
N HIS A 48 14.59 -2.82 2.92
CA HIS A 48 13.30 -3.27 2.40
C HIS A 48 12.35 -3.50 3.58
N ALA A 49 11.22 -2.80 3.60
CA ALA A 49 10.21 -2.90 4.63
C ALA A 49 8.82 -2.75 4.01
N ILE A 50 7.88 -3.62 4.39
CA ILE A 50 6.50 -3.55 3.91
C ILE A 50 5.58 -3.09 5.05
N SER A 51 5.13 -1.85 4.98
CA SER A 51 4.15 -1.31 5.91
C SER A 51 2.73 -1.55 5.38
N VAL A 52 1.82 -1.97 6.25
CA VAL A 52 0.42 -2.26 5.87
C VAL A 52 -0.51 -1.32 6.62
N GLY A 53 -1.21 -0.45 5.89
CA GLY A 53 -2.32 0.34 6.44
C GLY A 53 -3.63 -0.41 6.25
N THR A 54 -4.40 -0.66 7.30
CA THR A 54 -5.62 -1.50 7.21
C THR A 54 -6.93 -0.74 7.12
N HIS A 55 -6.94 0.55 7.47
CA HIS A 55 -8.13 1.39 7.52
C HIS A 55 -7.96 2.59 6.59
N GLY A 56 -7.76 2.32 5.29
CA GLY A 56 -7.58 3.35 4.28
C GLY A 56 -8.84 4.18 4.06
N GLY A 57 -8.70 5.50 4.03
CA GLY A 57 -9.78 6.42 3.65
C GLY A 57 -10.87 6.47 4.73
N VAL A 58 -12.12 6.41 4.28
CA VAL A 58 -13.32 6.43 5.14
C VAL A 58 -13.79 5.04 5.55
N SER A 59 -13.00 3.99 5.32
CA SER A 59 -13.37 2.60 5.62
C SER A 59 -13.53 2.29 7.12
N ASN A 60 -13.48 3.32 7.98
CA ASN A 60 -13.63 3.21 9.42
C ASN A 60 -14.75 4.11 9.92
N ALA A 61 -15.91 4.04 9.26
CA ALA A 61 -17.03 4.95 9.46
C ALA A 61 -17.55 4.99 10.91
N LEU A 62 -17.34 3.92 11.69
CA LEU A 62 -17.84 3.78 13.06
C LEU A 62 -16.95 4.45 14.12
N ASP A 63 -15.66 4.64 13.84
CA ASP A 63 -14.69 5.14 14.83
C ASP A 63 -14.55 6.69 14.81
N GLY A 64 -15.37 7.37 14.01
CA GLY A 64 -15.41 8.83 13.88
C GLY A 64 -14.35 9.39 12.93
N GLY A 65 -14.50 10.68 12.56
CA GLY A 65 -13.69 11.32 11.53
C GLY A 65 -12.19 11.38 11.82
N SER A 66 -11.78 11.34 13.10
CA SER A 66 -10.36 11.29 13.50
C SER A 66 -9.70 9.94 13.23
N ALA A 67 -10.49 8.90 12.95
CA ALA A 67 -10.05 7.57 12.59
C ALA A 67 -10.10 7.31 11.09
N HIS A 68 -10.31 8.34 10.26
CA HIS A 68 -10.23 8.24 8.80
C HIS A 68 -8.81 8.53 8.33
N ALA A 69 -8.30 7.74 7.38
CA ALA A 69 -6.98 7.92 6.77
C ALA A 69 -7.13 8.64 5.43
N LEU A 70 -7.42 9.93 5.44
CA LEU A 70 -7.64 10.72 4.21
C LEU A 70 -6.32 11.20 3.60
N GLU A 71 -5.32 11.43 4.44
CA GLU A 71 -4.04 12.06 4.13
C GLU A 71 -2.86 11.08 4.05
N ASP A 72 -3.11 9.79 4.31
CA ASP A 72 -2.11 8.71 4.27
C ASP A 72 -1.36 8.66 2.92
N ASN A 73 -2.07 8.80 1.81
CA ASN A 73 -1.49 8.81 0.48
C ASN A 73 -0.53 10.00 0.29
N ALA A 74 -0.93 11.19 0.76
CA ALA A 74 -0.10 12.39 0.65
C ALA A 74 1.20 12.23 1.45
N PHE A 75 1.11 11.69 2.67
CA PHE A 75 2.28 11.40 3.48
C PHE A 75 3.19 10.36 2.82
N MET A 76 2.65 9.19 2.44
CA MET A 76 3.50 8.13 1.87
C MET A 76 4.15 8.57 0.55
N ARG A 77 3.47 9.38 -0.27
CA ARG A 77 4.04 9.95 -1.51
C ARG A 77 5.14 10.97 -1.27
N ALA A 78 5.15 11.63 -0.12
CA ALA A 78 6.21 12.57 0.23
C ALA A 78 7.52 11.87 0.61
N LEU A 79 7.49 10.56 0.87
CA LEU A 79 8.69 9.78 1.18
C LEU A 79 9.42 9.38 -0.11
N PRO A 80 10.72 9.71 -0.25
CA PRO A 80 11.49 9.32 -1.42
C PRO A 80 11.63 7.79 -1.49
N ASN A 81 11.69 7.23 -2.70
CA ASN A 81 11.87 5.79 -2.93
C ASN A 81 10.77 4.88 -2.34
N MET A 82 9.66 5.44 -1.85
CA MET A 82 8.53 4.68 -1.33
C MET A 82 7.66 4.16 -2.48
N THR A 83 7.48 2.86 -2.55
CA THR A 83 6.51 2.23 -3.44
C THR A 83 5.17 2.13 -2.73
N ILE A 84 4.10 2.63 -3.34
CA ILE A 84 2.76 2.66 -2.73
C ILE A 84 1.83 1.81 -3.59
N VAL A 85 1.20 0.81 -2.99
CA VAL A 85 0.33 -0.13 -3.70
C VAL A 85 -1.04 -0.21 -3.05
N TYR A 86 -2.05 -0.21 -3.91
CA TYR A 86 -3.47 -0.23 -3.59
C TYR A 86 -4.08 -1.47 -4.22
N PRO A 87 -4.08 -2.62 -3.55
CA PRO A 87 -4.77 -3.80 -4.08
C PRO A 87 -6.25 -3.47 -4.26
N GLY A 88 -6.76 -3.76 -5.46
CA GLY A 88 -8.13 -3.57 -5.89
C GLY A 88 -9.12 -4.43 -5.12
N ASP A 89 -8.76 -5.69 -4.92
CA ASP A 89 -9.57 -6.67 -4.21
C ASP A 89 -8.71 -7.76 -3.54
N ALA A 90 -9.38 -8.76 -2.95
CA ALA A 90 -8.74 -9.88 -2.28
C ALA A 90 -8.01 -10.84 -3.25
N ALA A 91 -8.41 -10.92 -4.51
CA ALA A 91 -7.77 -11.77 -5.52
C ALA A 91 -6.46 -11.14 -5.99
N GLU A 92 -6.47 -9.84 -6.30
CA GLU A 92 -5.29 -9.06 -6.66
C GLU A 92 -4.27 -9.01 -5.53
N MET A 93 -4.71 -8.98 -4.28
CA MET A 93 -3.80 -9.01 -3.12
C MET A 93 -2.87 -10.24 -3.13
N ARG A 94 -3.31 -11.38 -3.68
CA ARG A 94 -2.48 -12.59 -3.80
C ARG A 94 -1.32 -12.41 -4.77
N ALA A 95 -1.47 -11.57 -5.80
CA ALA A 95 -0.41 -11.21 -6.74
C ALA A 95 0.43 -10.02 -6.24
N VAL A 96 -0.20 -9.06 -5.55
CA VAL A 96 0.48 -7.88 -4.98
C VAL A 96 1.49 -8.27 -3.91
N LEU A 97 1.16 -9.20 -3.02
CA LEU A 97 2.04 -9.56 -1.91
C LEU A 97 3.42 -10.09 -2.37
N PRO A 98 3.53 -11.09 -3.26
CA PRO A 98 4.83 -11.54 -3.74
C PRO A 98 5.57 -10.45 -4.55
N ALA A 99 4.85 -9.62 -5.31
CA ALA A 99 5.46 -8.49 -6.02
C ALA A 99 6.03 -7.44 -5.04
N ALA A 100 5.35 -7.17 -3.93
CA ALA A 100 5.81 -6.29 -2.88
C ALA A 100 7.05 -6.84 -2.17
N VAL A 101 7.09 -8.15 -1.89
CA VAL A 101 8.25 -8.83 -1.28
C VAL A 101 9.47 -8.81 -2.21
N GLY A 102 9.26 -8.91 -3.52
CA GLY A 102 10.33 -8.80 -4.51
C GLY A 102 10.76 -7.36 -4.84
N CYS A 103 10.12 -6.34 -4.24
CA CYS A 103 10.39 -4.95 -4.57
C CYS A 103 11.65 -4.41 -3.88
N GLU A 104 12.42 -3.56 -4.56
CA GLU A 104 13.56 -2.88 -3.94
C GLU A 104 13.14 -1.58 -3.22
N GLY A 105 13.45 -1.50 -1.93
CA GLY A 105 13.13 -0.37 -1.07
C GLY A 105 11.82 -0.54 -0.30
N PRO A 106 11.34 0.49 0.41
CA PRO A 106 10.16 0.39 1.24
C PRO A 106 8.86 0.36 0.42
N VAL A 107 7.90 -0.44 0.86
CA VAL A 107 6.58 -0.59 0.26
C VAL A 107 5.49 -0.25 1.28
N TYR A 108 4.50 0.53 0.87
CA TYR A 108 3.27 0.77 1.62
C TYR A 108 2.09 0.10 0.92
N LEU A 109 1.47 -0.87 1.60
CA LEU A 109 0.25 -1.54 1.17
C LEU A 109 -0.95 -0.88 1.85
N ARG A 110 -1.83 -0.26 1.05
CA ARG A 110 -3.07 0.34 1.56
C ARG A 110 -4.23 -0.63 1.41
N LEU A 111 -4.70 -1.15 2.54
CA LEU A 111 -5.85 -2.03 2.67
C LEU A 111 -7.02 -1.30 3.31
N TYR A 112 -8.19 -1.92 3.15
CA TYR A 112 -9.47 -1.42 3.64
C TYR A 112 -10.07 -2.46 4.59
N ARG A 113 -10.80 -1.98 5.60
CA ARG A 113 -11.43 -2.84 6.61
C ARG A 113 -12.72 -3.49 6.08
N GLU A 114 -13.51 -2.72 5.35
CA GLU A 114 -14.83 -3.15 4.89
C GLU A 114 -14.72 -4.16 3.73
N PRO A 115 -15.71 -5.06 3.58
CA PRO A 115 -15.78 -5.96 2.43
C PRO A 115 -15.80 -5.16 1.14
N THR A 116 -14.93 -5.51 0.21
CA THR A 116 -14.79 -4.84 -1.09
C THR A 116 -15.22 -5.81 -2.21
N PRO A 117 -15.81 -5.32 -3.32
CA PRO A 117 -16.15 -6.16 -4.46
C PRO A 117 -14.91 -6.84 -5.02
N VAL A 118 -15.03 -8.12 -5.36
CA VAL A 118 -13.98 -8.87 -6.07
C VAL A 118 -14.29 -8.83 -7.55
N PHE A 119 -13.40 -8.23 -8.34
CA PHE A 119 -13.59 -8.02 -9.78
C PHE A 119 -12.39 -8.50 -10.61
N SER A 120 -11.28 -8.84 -9.96
CA SER A 120 -10.08 -9.36 -10.60
C SER A 120 -9.97 -10.88 -10.46
N GLU A 121 -9.32 -11.50 -11.43
CA GLU A 121 -9.00 -12.92 -11.38
C GLU A 121 -7.70 -13.16 -10.60
N ALA A 122 -7.65 -14.25 -9.83
CA ALA A 122 -6.55 -14.53 -8.89
C ALA A 122 -5.16 -14.69 -9.52
N TRP A 123 -5.07 -14.79 -10.85
CA TRP A 123 -3.84 -14.97 -11.63
C TRP A 123 -3.47 -13.75 -12.47
N ALA A 124 -4.22 -12.65 -12.35
CA ALA A 124 -3.90 -11.42 -13.05
C ALA A 124 -2.47 -10.97 -12.66
N LEU A 125 -1.58 -10.91 -13.65
CA LEU A 125 -0.19 -10.49 -13.48
C LEU A 125 -0.18 -9.05 -12.94
N PHE A 126 0.08 -8.91 -11.65
CA PHE A 126 0.28 -7.60 -11.02
C PHE A 126 1.74 -7.20 -11.19
N GLU A 127 1.97 -6.03 -11.80
CA GLU A 127 3.30 -5.46 -11.95
C GLU A 127 3.35 -4.06 -11.34
N ILE A 128 4.28 -3.86 -10.42
CA ILE A 128 4.47 -2.57 -9.75
C ILE A 128 4.87 -1.51 -10.79
N GLY A 129 4.18 -0.37 -10.76
CA GLY A 129 4.46 0.76 -11.66
C GLY A 129 3.75 0.68 -13.01
N LYS A 130 2.97 -0.37 -13.28
CA LYS A 130 2.11 -0.45 -14.46
C LYS A 130 0.64 -0.34 -14.09
N ALA A 131 -0.10 0.43 -14.88
CA ALA A 131 -1.56 0.43 -14.84
C ALA A 131 -2.09 -0.75 -15.66
N ARG A 132 -3.21 -1.33 -15.21
CA ARG A 132 -3.93 -2.39 -15.93
C ARG A 132 -5.23 -1.85 -16.50
N ILE A 133 -5.51 -2.18 -17.75
CA ILE A 133 -6.83 -1.96 -18.36
C ILE A 133 -7.74 -3.09 -17.90
N ILE A 134 -8.83 -2.74 -17.23
CA ILE A 134 -9.85 -3.71 -16.76
C ILE A 134 -11.04 -3.76 -17.73
N ARG A 135 -11.30 -2.65 -18.44
CA ARG A 135 -12.34 -2.52 -19.46
C ARG A 135 -11.87 -1.55 -20.53
N GLU A 136 -12.06 -1.93 -21.79
CA GLU A 136 -11.77 -1.06 -22.95
C GLU A 136 -12.91 -0.05 -23.18
N GLY A 137 -12.57 1.12 -23.73
CA GLY A 137 -13.51 2.20 -24.01
C GLY A 137 -12.92 3.22 -24.98
N ARG A 138 -13.76 4.09 -25.56
CA ARG A 138 -13.32 5.08 -26.57
C ARG A 138 -13.61 6.53 -26.19
N ASP A 139 -14.60 6.78 -25.35
CA ASP A 139 -15.10 8.14 -25.10
C ASP A 139 -14.43 8.79 -23.88
N VAL A 140 -14.18 8.03 -22.82
CA VAL A 140 -13.57 8.52 -21.58
C VAL A 140 -12.72 7.43 -20.92
N THR A 141 -11.66 7.87 -20.24
CA THR A 141 -10.81 6.99 -19.41
C THR A 141 -11.14 7.20 -17.94
N LEU A 142 -11.60 6.14 -17.26
CA LEU A 142 -11.79 6.11 -15.82
C LEU A 142 -10.59 5.46 -15.14
N ILE A 143 -10.02 6.13 -14.14
CA ILE A 143 -8.88 5.61 -13.37
C ILE A 143 -9.32 5.42 -11.93
N GLY A 144 -9.40 4.16 -11.51
CA GLY A 144 -9.67 3.77 -10.12
C GLY A 144 -8.45 3.09 -9.50
N THR A 145 -8.25 3.32 -8.20
CA THR A 145 -7.21 2.65 -7.40
C THR A 145 -7.85 1.96 -6.19
N GLY A 146 -7.36 0.77 -5.85
CA GLY A 146 -7.97 -0.03 -4.79
C GLY A 146 -9.43 -0.38 -5.12
N PRO A 147 -10.32 -0.47 -4.12
CA PRO A 147 -11.71 -0.87 -4.33
C PRO A 147 -12.50 0.14 -5.17
N HIS A 148 -12.02 1.38 -5.31
CA HIS A 148 -12.66 2.36 -6.19
C HIS A 148 -12.64 1.98 -7.66
N ALA A 149 -11.75 1.05 -8.07
CA ALA A 149 -11.80 0.48 -9.41
C ALA A 149 -13.11 -0.28 -9.67
N ALA A 150 -13.72 -0.89 -8.66
CA ALA A 150 -15.04 -1.51 -8.79
C ALA A 150 -16.13 -0.47 -9.11
N TYR A 151 -16.14 0.66 -8.39
CA TYR A 151 -17.08 1.75 -8.67
C TYR A 151 -16.85 2.38 -10.05
N ALA A 152 -15.59 2.45 -10.51
CA ALA A 152 -15.29 2.91 -11.86
C ALA A 152 -15.84 1.95 -12.93
N LEU A 153 -15.84 0.63 -12.67
CA LEU A 153 -16.47 -0.36 -13.56
C LEU A 153 -17.99 -0.21 -13.57
N GLU A 154 -18.62 -0.05 -12.39
CA GLU A 154 -20.06 0.20 -12.29
C GLU A 154 -20.46 1.47 -13.05
N ALA A 155 -19.70 2.55 -12.90
CA ALA A 155 -19.96 3.80 -13.61
C ALA A 155 -19.76 3.69 -15.13
N ALA A 156 -18.96 2.72 -15.60
CA ALA A 156 -18.73 2.51 -17.02
C ALA A 156 -19.87 1.77 -17.72
N GLU A 157 -20.78 1.17 -16.96
CA GLU A 157 -22.00 0.49 -17.46
C GLU A 157 -23.21 1.43 -17.57
N LEU A 158 -23.09 2.68 -17.09
CA LEU A 158 -24.09 3.74 -17.24
C LEU A 158 -24.00 4.40 -18.62
#